data_AF-A0A8H4A727-F1
#
_entry.id   AF-A0A8H4A727-F1
#
_cell.length_a   1.000
_cell.length_b   1.000
_cell.length_c   1.000
_cell.angle_alpha   90.00
_cell.angle_beta   90.00
_cell.angle_gamma   90.00
#
_symmetry.space_group_name_H-M   'P 1'
#
loop_
_entity.id
_entity.type
_entity.pdbx_description
1 polymer ?
#
loop_
_entity_poly.entity_id
_entity_poly.type
_entity_poly.pdbx_seq_one_letter_code
_entity_poly.pdbx_strand_id
1 'polypeptide(L)'
;MQKIILIVIVPLQLLAFSCALLILFLNFPLILFLLFLLGIIIILIRFDWFLSQRTLEEEISIQRSGPLPFEVPDCFKVRGLEEDWADLIKDGKDFRQEDWYRTHIIIAKREGITPFEHLAKFLKRVQEESDSDKYIEQEEHQCSLVDRSH
;
A
#
# COMPACT_ATOMS: atom_id res chain seq x y z
N MET A 1 49.13 -2.99 -46.43
CA MET A 1 47.68 -3.05 -46.16
C MET A 1 47.23 -2.12 -45.03
N GLN A 2 47.96 -1.98 -43.92
CA GLN A 2 47.59 -1.10 -42.79
C GLN A 2 47.28 0.37 -43.15
N LYS A 3 48.00 0.98 -44.10
CA LYS A 3 47.75 2.38 -44.51
C LYS A 3 46.43 2.59 -45.26
N ILE A 4 45.98 1.61 -46.03
CA ILE A 4 44.73 1.67 -46.82
C ILE A 4 43.51 1.55 -45.88
N ILE A 5 43.62 0.68 -44.88
CA ILE A 5 42.63 0.51 -43.81
C ILE A 5 42.40 1.84 -43.08
N LEU A 6 43.48 2.54 -42.71
CA LEU A 6 43.37 3.83 -42.01
C LEU A 6 42.74 4.93 -42.88
N ILE A 7 43.06 4.98 -44.17
CA ILE A 7 42.56 6.00 -45.11
C ILE A 7 41.07 5.83 -45.41
N VAL A 8 40.53 4.61 -45.36
CA VAL A 8 39.12 4.35 -45.67
C VAL A 8 38.25 4.30 -44.41
N ILE A 9 38.73 3.71 -43.32
CA ILE A 9 37.93 3.53 -42.10
C ILE A 9 37.73 4.84 -41.34
N VAL A 10 38.77 5.67 -41.25
CA VAL A 10 38.70 6.95 -40.50
C VAL A 10 37.64 7.90 -41.07
N PRO A 11 37.58 8.19 -42.39
CA PRO A 11 36.52 9.05 -42.93
C PRO A 11 35.13 8.41 -42.86
N LEU A 12 35.02 7.08 -42.96
CA LEU A 12 33.74 6.38 -42.79
C LEU A 12 33.21 6.51 -41.35
N GLN A 13 34.09 6.42 -40.34
CA GLN A 13 33.74 6.65 -38.94
C GLN A 13 33.36 8.10 -38.67
N LEU A 14 34.08 9.06 -39.25
CA LEU A 14 33.75 10.49 -39.17
C LEU A 14 32.39 10.80 -39.78
N LEU A 15 32.07 10.21 -40.94
CA LEU A 15 30.76 10.33 -41.57
C LEU A 15 29.65 9.74 -40.70
N ALA A 16 29.86 8.53 -40.16
CA ALA A 16 28.90 7.88 -39.28
C ALA A 16 28.65 8.70 -38.00
N PHE A 17 29.70 9.26 -37.42
CA PHE A 17 29.61 10.12 -36.24
C PHE A 17 28.87 11.43 -36.54
N SER A 18 29.12 12.06 -37.70
CA SER A 18 28.41 13.28 -38.09
C SER A 18 26.92 13.02 -38.37
N CYS A 19 26.58 11.90 -39.03
CA CYS A 19 25.21 11.46 -39.21
C CYS A 19 24.50 11.20 -37.87
N ALA A 20 25.17 10.54 -36.93
CA ALA A 20 24.63 10.31 -35.59
C ALA A 20 24.36 11.63 -34.84
N LEU A 21 25.29 12.59 -34.92
CA LEU A 21 25.11 13.93 -34.35
C LEU A 21 23.95 14.70 -35.00
N LEU A 22 23.80 14.61 -36.32
CA LEU A 22 22.69 15.23 -37.06
C LEU A 22 21.33 14.64 -36.63
N ILE A 23 21.24 13.32 -36.53
CA ILE A 23 20.04 12.63 -36.03
C ILE A 23 19.74 13.08 -34.60
N LEU A 24 20.76 13.13 -33.74
CA LEU A 24 20.59 13.61 -32.37
C LEU A 24 20.10 15.05 -32.33
N PHE A 25 20.66 15.94 -33.15
CA PHE A 25 20.30 17.35 -33.19
C PHE A 25 18.87 17.58 -33.72
N LEU A 26 18.46 16.81 -34.75
CA LEU A 26 17.10 16.86 -35.29
C LEU A 26 16.07 16.33 -34.29
N ASN A 27 16.45 15.32 -33.48
CA ASN A 27 15.58 14.75 -32.45
C ASN A 27 15.71 15.47 -31.10
N PHE A 28 16.67 16.38 -30.94
CA PHE A 28 16.92 17.07 -29.68
C PHE A 28 15.67 17.80 -29.13
N PRO A 29 14.88 18.54 -29.94
CA PRO A 29 13.65 19.16 -29.46
C PRO A 29 12.61 18.14 -28.98
N LEU A 30 12.50 16.99 -29.67
CA LEU A 30 11.61 15.91 -29.27
C LEU A 30 12.07 15.28 -27.95
N ILE A 31 13.37 15.04 -27.78
CA ILE A 31 13.95 14.53 -26.54
C ILE A 31 13.68 15.50 -25.38
N LEU A 32 13.91 16.80 -25.58
CA LEU A 32 13.59 17.81 -24.56
C LEU A 32 12.11 17.82 -24.21
N PHE A 33 11.22 17.71 -25.20
CA PHE A 33 9.78 17.64 -24.97
C PHE A 33 9.38 16.39 -24.17
N LEU A 34 9.94 15.23 -24.50
CA LEU A 34 9.69 13.98 -23.75
C LEU A 34 10.18 14.08 -22.30
N LEU A 35 11.35 14.67 -22.06
CA LEU A 35 11.87 14.91 -20.72
C LEU A 35 10.97 15.88 -19.93
N PHE A 36 10.44 16.91 -20.59
CA PHE A 36 9.49 17.84 -19.98
C PHE A 36 8.18 17.14 -19.58
N LEU A 37 7.61 16.31 -20.48
CA LEU A 37 6.42 15.51 -20.16
C LEU A 37 6.67 14.53 -19.00
N LEU A 38 7.83 13.86 -18.99
CA LEU A 38 8.23 12.99 -17.89
C LEU A 38 8.29 13.76 -16.56
N GLY A 39 8.85 14.98 -16.59
CA GLY A 39 8.88 15.87 -15.43
C GLY A 39 7.48 16.20 -14.91
N ILE A 40 6.54 16.53 -15.79
CA ILE A 40 5.13 16.78 -15.41
C ILE A 40 4.52 15.53 -14.77
N ILE A 41 4.72 14.35 -15.35
CA ILE A 41 4.17 13.09 -14.83
C ILE A 41 4.69 12.83 -13.41
N ILE A 42 5.99 13.02 -13.16
CA ILE A 42 6.57 12.86 -11.83
C ILE A 42 5.96 13.85 -10.82
N ILE A 43 5.74 15.10 -11.23
CA ILE A 43 5.10 16.12 -10.40
C ILE A 43 3.66 15.71 -10.07
N LEU A 44 2.89 15.24 -11.06
CA LEU A 44 1.50 14.81 -10.86
C LEU A 44 1.41 13.63 -9.89
N ILE A 45 2.27 12.61 -10.06
CA ILE A 45 2.32 11.45 -9.15
C ILE A 45 2.62 11.91 -7.72
N ARG A 46 3.59 12.81 -7.54
CA ARG A 46 3.99 13.29 -6.22
C ARG A 46 2.93 14.20 -5.59
N PHE A 47 2.20 14.95 -6.40
CA PHE A 47 1.09 15.79 -5.96
C PHE A 47 -0.11 14.95 -5.52
N ASP A 48 -0.47 13.91 -6.28
CA ASP A 48 -1.55 12.98 -5.93
C ASP A 48 -1.25 12.25 -4.61
N TRP A 49 -0.02 11.76 -4.45
CA TRP A 49 0.44 11.20 -3.17
C TRP A 49 0.31 12.19 -2.01
N PHE A 50 0.70 13.45 -2.23
CA PHE A 50 0.61 14.49 -1.20
C PHE A 50 -0.84 14.82 -0.82
N LEU A 51 -1.74 14.88 -1.81
CA LEU A 51 -3.17 15.06 -1.57
C LEU A 51 -3.75 13.90 -0.76
N SER A 52 -3.44 12.66 -1.15
CA SER A 52 -3.88 11.45 -0.46
C SER A 52 -3.45 11.43 1.02
N GLN A 53 -2.21 11.85 1.31
CA GLN A 53 -1.73 11.96 2.68
C GLN A 53 -2.48 13.03 3.49
N ARG A 54 -2.83 14.17 2.88
CA ARG A 54 -3.63 15.19 3.55
C ARG A 54 -5.04 14.71 3.86
N THR A 55 -5.71 14.08 2.89
CA THR A 55 -7.06 13.54 3.11
C THR A 55 -7.06 12.47 4.18
N LEU A 56 -6.03 11.62 4.22
CA LEU A 56 -5.89 10.60 5.26
C LEU A 56 -5.70 11.24 6.64
N GLU A 57 -4.83 12.24 6.78
CA GLU A 57 -4.61 12.91 8.08
C GLU A 57 -5.89 13.63 8.56
N GLU A 58 -6.65 14.23 7.66
CA GLU A 58 -7.95 14.83 7.95
C GLU A 58 -8.94 13.78 8.47
N GLU A 59 -9.07 12.65 7.78
CA GLU A 59 -9.94 11.55 8.16
C GLU A 59 -9.55 10.95 9.52
N ILE A 60 -8.25 10.76 9.77
CA ILE A 60 -7.74 10.32 11.08
C ILE A 60 -8.11 11.32 12.18
N SER A 61 -8.02 12.62 11.91
CA SER A 61 -8.39 13.65 12.88
C SER A 61 -9.88 13.58 13.21
N ILE A 62 -10.74 13.43 12.18
CA ILE A 62 -12.19 13.32 12.34
C ILE A 62 -12.54 12.06 13.12
N GLN A 63 -11.93 10.92 12.79
CA GLN A 63 -12.13 9.67 13.54
C GLN A 63 -11.70 9.78 15.00
N ARG A 64 -10.72 10.65 15.32
CA ARG A 64 -10.22 10.79 16.69
C ARG A 64 -11.04 11.75 17.54
N SER A 65 -11.50 12.86 16.98
CA SER A 65 -12.18 13.94 17.72
C SER A 65 -13.69 14.00 17.50
N GLY A 66 -14.20 13.38 16.44
CA GLY A 66 -15.62 13.32 16.14
C GLY A 66 -16.38 12.39 17.07
N PRO A 67 -17.72 12.49 17.12
CA PRO A 67 -18.54 11.53 17.84
C PRO A 67 -18.28 10.11 17.33
N LEU A 68 -18.29 9.13 18.23
CA LEU A 68 -18.18 7.73 17.83
C LEU A 68 -19.44 7.37 17.02
N PRO A 69 -19.31 6.77 15.83
CA PRO A 69 -20.47 6.44 15.03
C PRO A 69 -21.28 5.34 15.73
N PHE A 70 -22.60 5.54 15.84
CA PHE A 70 -23.50 4.49 16.32
C PHE A 70 -23.72 3.40 15.27
N GLU A 71 -23.56 3.75 13.99
CA GLU A 71 -23.63 2.81 12.89
C GLU A 71 -22.28 2.11 12.70
N VAL A 72 -22.31 0.82 12.37
CA VAL A 72 -21.11 0.03 12.07
C VAL A 72 -20.39 0.65 10.86
N PRO A 73 -19.09 0.96 10.97
CA PRO A 73 -18.31 1.44 9.83
C PRO A 73 -18.23 0.40 8.70
N ASP A 74 -18.20 0.85 7.45
CA ASP A 74 -18.18 -0.05 6.30
C ASP A 74 -16.99 -1.03 6.30
N CYS A 75 -15.84 -0.61 6.83
CA CYS A 75 -14.66 -1.45 6.98
C CYS A 75 -14.85 -2.64 7.94
N PHE A 76 -15.79 -2.55 8.88
CA PHE A 76 -16.21 -3.64 9.75
C PHE A 76 -17.28 -4.50 9.08
N LYS A 77 -18.29 -3.87 8.43
CA LYS A 77 -19.36 -4.57 7.69
C LYS A 77 -18.81 -5.50 6.61
N VAL A 78 -17.89 -5.03 5.77
CA VAL A 78 -17.29 -5.81 4.68
C VAL A 78 -16.53 -7.04 5.19
N ARG A 79 -16.11 -7.05 6.46
CA ARG A 79 -15.35 -8.13 7.10
C ARG A 79 -16.18 -9.05 7.98
N GLY A 80 -17.48 -8.77 8.14
CA GLY A 80 -18.37 -9.50 9.04
C GLY A 80 -18.05 -9.28 10.52
N LEU A 81 -17.63 -8.07 10.90
CA LEU A 81 -17.20 -7.70 12.26
C LEU A 81 -18.27 -6.83 12.97
N GLU A 82 -19.54 -7.00 12.65
CA GLU A 82 -20.64 -6.24 13.26
C GLU A 82 -20.76 -6.51 14.76
N GLU A 83 -20.53 -7.76 15.19
CA GLU A 83 -20.56 -8.14 16.60
C GLU A 83 -19.37 -7.53 17.36
N ASP A 84 -18.16 -7.59 16.81
CA ASP A 84 -16.99 -6.94 17.41
C ASP A 84 -17.16 -5.43 17.53
N TRP A 85 -17.77 -4.79 16.52
CA TRP A 85 -18.10 -3.37 16.60
C TRP A 85 -19.11 -3.10 17.72
N ALA A 86 -20.15 -3.93 17.86
CA ALA A 86 -21.13 -3.78 18.93
C ALA A 86 -20.49 -3.92 20.31
N ASP A 87 -19.56 -4.86 20.49
CA ASP A 87 -18.83 -5.04 21.74
C ASP A 87 -17.90 -3.86 22.05
N LEU A 88 -17.24 -3.29 21.05
CA LEU A 88 -16.39 -2.10 21.20
C LEU A 88 -17.16 -0.86 21.71
N ILE A 89 -18.47 -0.77 21.42
CA ILE A 89 -19.29 0.40 21.79
C ILE A 89 -20.30 0.14 22.92
N LYS A 90 -20.38 -1.10 23.42
CA LYS A 90 -21.43 -1.62 24.31
C LYS A 90 -21.67 -0.79 25.59
N ASP A 91 -20.61 -0.25 26.16
CA ASP A 91 -20.68 0.50 27.43
C ASP A 91 -20.75 2.02 27.23
N GLY A 92 -20.92 2.49 25.98
CA GLY A 92 -20.84 3.92 25.64
C GLY A 92 -19.47 4.55 25.91
N LYS A 93 -18.48 3.72 26.24
CA LYS A 93 -17.10 4.13 26.46
C LYS A 93 -16.42 4.29 25.10
N ASP A 94 -15.75 5.41 24.92
CA ASP A 94 -15.00 5.67 23.69
C ASP A 94 -13.67 4.91 23.72
N PHE A 95 -13.64 3.72 23.11
CA PHE A 95 -12.43 2.90 23.00
C PHE A 95 -11.28 3.62 22.29
N ARG A 96 -11.56 4.67 21.50
CA ARG A 96 -10.53 5.47 20.82
C ARG A 96 -9.64 6.25 21.78
N GLN A 97 -10.07 6.41 23.03
CA GLN A 97 -9.30 7.04 24.10
C GLN A 97 -8.39 6.06 24.84
N GLU A 98 -8.52 4.75 24.59
CA GLU A 98 -7.72 3.73 25.26
C GLU A 98 -6.30 3.64 24.68
N ASP A 99 -5.35 3.25 25.53
CA ASP A 99 -3.93 3.23 25.15
C ASP A 99 -3.61 2.18 24.09
N TRP A 100 -4.31 1.03 24.11
CA TRP A 100 -4.13 0.01 23.07
C TRP A 100 -4.55 0.51 21.68
N TYR A 101 -5.57 1.37 21.61
CA TYR A 101 -6.03 1.95 20.35
C TYR A 101 -5.00 2.90 19.72
N ARG A 102 -4.15 3.54 20.53
CA ARG A 102 -3.06 4.40 20.04
C ARG A 102 -2.12 3.66 19.09
N THR A 103 -1.88 2.38 19.34
CA THR A 103 -1.05 1.53 18.48
C THR A 103 -1.66 1.42 17.08
N HIS A 104 -2.99 1.26 16.98
CA HIS A 104 -3.67 1.22 15.69
C HIS A 104 -3.57 2.55 14.94
N ILE A 105 -3.57 3.70 15.62
CA ILE A 105 -3.36 5.00 14.99
C ILE A 105 -1.94 5.09 14.39
N ILE A 106 -0.92 4.70 15.15
CA ILE A 106 0.48 4.80 14.72
C ILE A 106 0.73 3.90 13.51
N ILE A 107 0.24 2.66 13.55
CA ILE A 107 0.45 1.69 12.47
C ILE A 107 -0.36 2.09 11.24
N ALA A 108 -1.62 2.50 11.40
CA ALA A 108 -2.47 2.94 10.29
C ALA A 108 -1.83 4.10 9.50
N LYS A 109 -1.24 5.08 10.20
CA LYS A 109 -0.49 6.17 9.56
C LYS A 109 0.69 5.68 8.72
N ARG A 110 1.42 4.68 9.22
CA ARG A 110 2.55 4.08 8.47
C ARG A 110 2.07 3.34 7.23
N GLU A 111 0.92 2.66 7.33
CA GLU A 111 0.32 1.88 6.25
C GLU A 111 -0.48 2.74 5.25
N GLY A 112 -0.70 4.01 5.54
CA GLY A 112 -1.49 4.90 4.69
C GLY A 112 -2.99 4.56 4.69
N ILE A 113 -3.50 4.01 5.79
CA ILE A 113 -4.91 3.64 5.97
C ILE A 113 -5.49 4.28 7.24
N THR A 114 -6.81 4.19 7.42
CA THR A 114 -7.47 4.72 8.60
C THR A 114 -7.30 3.80 9.82
N PRO A 115 -7.31 4.34 11.05
CA PRO A 115 -7.26 3.55 12.28
C PRO A 115 -8.36 2.50 12.37
N PHE A 116 -9.59 2.81 11.94
CA PHE A 116 -10.68 1.83 11.88
C PHE A 116 -10.41 0.73 10.84
N GLU A 117 -9.89 1.06 9.66
CA GLU A 117 -9.52 0.06 8.66
C GLU A 117 -8.40 -0.86 9.18
N HIS A 118 -7.40 -0.31 9.87
CA HIS A 118 -6.34 -1.09 10.50
C HIS A 118 -6.89 -1.97 11.64
N LEU A 119 -7.78 -1.45 12.49
CA LEU A 119 -8.42 -2.22 13.56
C LEU A 119 -9.27 -3.36 13.01
N ALA A 120 -10.08 -3.11 11.98
CA ALA A 120 -10.90 -4.15 11.34
C ALA A 120 -10.03 -5.25 10.72
N LYS A 121 -8.92 -4.90 10.07
CA LYS A 121 -7.94 -5.89 9.57
C LYS A 121 -7.28 -6.68 10.71
N PHE A 122 -7.02 -6.04 11.84
CA PHE A 122 -6.45 -6.71 13.00
C PHE A 122 -7.43 -7.72 13.60
N LEU A 123 -8.66 -7.30 13.90
CA LEU A 123 -9.69 -8.16 14.47
C LEU A 123 -9.99 -9.35 13.57
N LYS A 124 -10.05 -9.13 12.25
CA LYS A 124 -10.29 -10.23 11.31
C LYS A 124 -9.18 -11.30 11.36
N ARG A 125 -7.92 -10.88 11.44
CA ARG A 125 -6.79 -11.81 11.57
C ARG A 125 -6.86 -12.60 12.88
N VAL A 126 -7.17 -11.93 13.99
CA VAL A 126 -7.32 -12.59 15.30
C VAL A 126 -8.45 -13.61 15.27
N GLN A 127 -9.58 -13.30 14.64
CA GLN A 127 -10.71 -14.23 14.49
C GLN A 127 -10.29 -15.48 13.68
N GLU A 128 -9.66 -15.27 12.52
CA GLU A 128 -9.20 -16.36 11.64
C GLU A 128 -8.14 -17.25 12.31
N GLU A 129 -7.20 -16.67 13.06
CA GLU A 129 -6.21 -17.42 13.85
C GLU A 129 -6.90 -18.24 14.96
N SER A 130 -7.84 -17.63 15.69
CA SER A 130 -8.58 -18.31 16.76
C SER A 130 -9.46 -19.46 16.25
N ASP A 131 -10.01 -19.33 15.05
CA ASP A 131 -10.80 -20.39 14.43
C ASP A 131 -9.88 -21.53 14.00
N SER A 132 -8.72 -21.21 13.43
CA SER A 132 -7.73 -22.22 13.02
C SER A 132 -7.19 -23.05 14.19
N ASP A 133 -6.90 -22.41 15.32
CA ASP A 133 -6.45 -23.10 16.54
C ASP A 133 -7.55 -24.02 17.11
N LYS A 134 -8.81 -23.58 17.09
CA LYS A 134 -9.95 -24.42 17.51
C LYS A 134 -10.14 -25.64 16.61
N TYR A 135 -9.90 -25.52 15.30
CA TYR A 135 -9.97 -26.64 14.37
C TYR A 135 -8.87 -27.68 14.65
N ILE A 136 -7.64 -27.23 14.95
CA ILE A 136 -6.53 -28.12 15.30
C ILE A 136 -6.80 -28.84 16.62
N GLU A 137 -7.27 -28.12 17.65
CA GLU A 137 -7.59 -28.73 18.95
C GLU A 137 -8.73 -29.78 18.84
N GLN A 138 -9.72 -29.56 17.97
CA GLN A 138 -10.79 -30.54 17.72
C GLN A 138 -10.30 -31.79 16.98
N GLU A 139 -9.39 -31.66 16.01
CA GLU A 139 -8.80 -32.81 15.32
C GLU A 139 -7.91 -33.65 16.25
N GLU A 140 -7.10 -33.02 17.11
CA GLU A 140 -6.27 -33.74 18.10
C GLU A 140 -7.13 -34.49 19.12
N HIS A 141 -8.23 -33.88 19.60
CA HIS A 141 -9.15 -34.54 20.50
C HIS A 141 -9.88 -35.73 19.85
N GLN A 142 -10.21 -35.63 18.56
CA GLN A 142 -10.86 -36.72 17.83
C GLN A 142 -9.90 -37.87 17.51
N CYS A 143 -8.63 -37.58 17.17
CA CYS A 143 -7.60 -38.60 16.98
C CYS A 143 -7.23 -39.35 18.28
N SER A 144 -7.18 -38.66 19.43
CA SER A 144 -6.88 -39.30 20.72
C SER A 144 -7.99 -40.22 21.25
N LEU A 145 -9.24 -40.03 20.81
CA LEU A 145 -10.37 -40.88 21.18
C LEU A 145 -10.43 -42.16 20.34
N VAL A 146 -9.97 -42.12 19.08
CA VAL A 146 -9.88 -43.31 18.23
C VAL A 146 -8.80 -44.28 18.76
N ASP A 147 -7.66 -43.76 19.23
CA ASP A 147 -6.54 -44.56 19.73
C ASP A 147 -6.78 -45.21 21.11
N ARG A 148 -7.82 -44.78 21.85
CA ARG A 148 -8.25 -45.38 23.12
C ARG A 148 -9.34 -46.45 22.98
N SER A 149 -9.81 -46.69 21.76
CA SER A 149 -10.93 -47.60 21.48
C SER A 149 -10.50 -48.96 20.90
N HIS A 150 -9.20 -49.23 20.86
CA HIS A 150 -8.60 -50.50 20.44
C HIS A 150 -7.91 -51.24 21.60
#